data_AF-A0A7S2UEF3-F1
#
_entry.id   AF-A0A7S2UEF3-F1
#
_cell.length_a   1.000
_cell.length_b   1.000
_cell.length_c   1.000
_cell.angle_alpha   90.00
_cell.angle_beta   90.00
_cell.angle_gamma   90.00
#
_symmetry.space_group_name_H-M   'P 1'
#
loop_
_entity.id
_entity.type
_entity.pdbx_description
1 polymer ?
#
loop_
_entity_poly.entity_id
_entity_poly.type
_entity_poly.pdbx_seq_one_letter_code
_entity_poly.pdbx_strand_id
1 'polypeptide(L)'
;VIAEETAELLVADNPTNCWNIMYLKLVEYKKMHGHCEVERLEYKGNTGVSQDAIKLGVFVSKNRTAARRTLGHADRIKPYQTYLLNKIEFNWNPREKIWMEKYDLLKAYQEEHGDCCIAVKHKCYGWIKNQRQQRNRLE
;
A
#
# COMPACT_ATOMS: atom_id res chain seq x y z
N VAL A 1 -9.23 22.25 10.17
CA VAL A 1 -10.49 23.00 9.99
C VAL A 1 -10.63 23.58 8.56
N ILE A 2 -10.06 24.74 8.18
CA ILE A 2 -10.29 25.34 6.84
C ILE A 2 -9.75 24.49 5.67
N ALA A 3 -8.60 23.82 5.85
CA ALA A 3 -8.02 22.91 4.85
C ALA A 3 -8.78 21.56 4.74
N GLU A 4 -9.59 21.20 5.74
CA GLU A 4 -10.30 19.92 5.83
C GLU A 4 -11.63 19.96 5.06
N GLU A 5 -12.43 21.00 5.30
CA GLU A 5 -13.67 21.25 4.57
C GLU A 5 -13.39 21.48 3.08
N THR A 6 -12.30 22.16 2.74
CA THR A 6 -11.95 22.42 1.34
C THR A 6 -11.59 21.15 0.56
N ALA A 7 -10.90 20.19 1.17
CA ALA A 7 -10.57 18.94 0.49
C ALA A 7 -11.80 18.04 0.29
N GLU A 8 -12.75 18.05 1.22
CA GLU A 8 -14.02 17.32 1.12
C GLU A 8 -14.98 17.98 0.11
N LEU A 9 -15.06 19.32 0.10
CA LEU A 9 -15.79 20.10 -0.91
C LEU A 9 -15.22 19.90 -2.32
N LEU A 10 -13.89 19.85 -2.48
CA LEU A 10 -13.25 19.60 -3.78
C LEU A 10 -13.52 18.20 -4.35
N VAL A 11 -13.81 17.21 -3.49
CA VAL A 11 -14.27 15.88 -3.92
C VAL A 11 -15.74 15.93 -4.34
N ALA A 12 -16.57 16.66 -3.60
CA ALA A 12 -18.00 16.81 -3.86
C ALA A 12 -18.32 17.64 -5.12
N ASP A 13 -17.53 18.69 -5.41
CA ASP A 13 -17.74 19.61 -6.54
C ASP A 13 -17.38 19.02 -7.91
N ASN A 14 -16.65 17.89 -7.94
CA ASN A 14 -16.31 17.21 -9.19
C ASN A 14 -16.53 15.69 -9.10
N PRO A 15 -17.81 15.25 -9.10
CA PRO A 15 -18.17 13.85 -8.90
C PRO A 15 -17.86 12.96 -10.13
N THR A 16 -17.58 13.55 -11.30
CA THR A 16 -17.19 12.81 -12.51
C THR A 16 -15.69 12.55 -12.59
N ASN A 17 -14.88 13.16 -11.70
CA ASN A 17 -13.46 12.89 -11.62
C ASN A 17 -13.22 11.45 -11.17
N CYS A 18 -12.60 10.64 -12.04
CA CYS A 18 -12.35 9.23 -11.79
C CYS A 18 -11.49 8.98 -10.54
N TRP A 19 -10.59 9.91 -10.18
CA TRP A 19 -9.80 9.80 -8.96
C TRP A 19 -10.69 10.00 -7.72
N ASN A 20 -11.57 11.00 -7.72
CA ASN A 20 -12.49 11.29 -6.62
C ASN A 20 -13.44 10.11 -6.37
N ILE A 21 -13.99 9.53 -7.44
CA ILE A 21 -14.84 8.32 -7.36
C ILE A 21 -14.07 7.17 -6.71
N MET A 22 -12.84 6.90 -7.15
CA MET A 22 -12.03 5.81 -6.59
C MET A 22 -11.60 6.07 -5.15
N TYR A 23 -11.35 7.33 -4.78
CA TYR A 23 -11.09 7.72 -3.40
C TYR A 23 -12.29 7.42 -2.49
N LEU A 24 -13.51 7.81 -2.88
CA LEU A 24 -14.72 7.50 -2.12
C LEU A 24 -14.94 5.99 -1.96
N LYS A 25 -14.67 5.21 -3.02
CA LYS A 25 -14.71 3.73 -2.93
C LYS A 25 -13.65 3.19 -1.97
N LEU A 26 -12.46 3.78 -1.92
CA LEU A 26 -11.41 3.36 -0.97
C LEU A 26 -11.77 3.72 0.48
N VAL A 27 -12.45 4.85 0.70
CA VAL A 27 -13.00 5.23 2.02
C VAL A 27 -13.98 4.16 2.50
N GLU A 28 -14.90 3.73 1.64
CA GLU A 28 -15.88 2.70 1.98
C GLU A 28 -15.20 1.34 2.21
N TYR A 29 -14.22 0.99 1.37
CA TYR A 29 -13.40 -0.20 1.59
C TYR A 29 -12.71 -0.17 2.96
N LYS A 30 -12.12 0.97 3.36
CA LYS A 30 -11.50 1.10 4.69
C LYS A 30 -12.51 0.88 5.81
N LYS A 31 -13.74 1.39 5.70
CA LYS A 31 -14.78 1.15 6.71
C LYS A 31 -15.12 -0.33 6.85
N MET A 32 -15.21 -1.05 5.74
CA MET A 32 -15.55 -2.48 5.74
C MET A 32 -14.40 -3.38 6.22
N HIS A 33 -13.15 -3.05 5.88
CA HIS A 33 -11.99 -3.91 6.11
C HIS A 33 -11.03 -3.42 7.22
N GLY A 34 -11.22 -2.20 7.71
CA GLY A 34 -10.33 -1.53 8.67
C GLY A 34 -9.01 -1.02 8.07
N HIS A 35 -8.75 -1.24 6.77
CA HIS A 35 -7.50 -0.86 6.13
C HIS A 35 -7.68 -0.46 4.65
N CYS A 36 -6.68 0.22 4.08
CA CYS A 36 -6.62 0.56 2.65
C CYS A 36 -5.81 -0.44 1.80
N GLU A 37 -5.38 -1.57 2.38
CA GLU A 37 -4.63 -2.60 1.65
C GLU A 37 -5.53 -3.41 0.72
N VAL A 38 -5.65 -2.95 -0.51
CA VAL A 38 -6.39 -3.66 -1.56
C VAL A 38 -5.39 -4.46 -2.39
N GLU A 39 -5.60 -5.77 -2.45
CA GLU A 39 -4.77 -6.66 -3.25
C GLU A 39 -4.87 -6.28 -4.74
N ARG A 40 -3.72 -6.25 -5.42
CA ARG A 40 -3.67 -6.04 -6.86
C ARG A 40 -4.00 -7.35 -7.57
N LEU A 41 -5.28 -7.50 -7.90
CA LEU A 41 -5.79 -8.67 -8.62
C LEU A 41 -5.69 -8.47 -10.13
N GLU A 42 -5.37 -9.56 -10.84
CA GLU A 42 -5.46 -9.61 -12.30
C GLU A 42 -6.91 -9.87 -12.71
N TYR A 43 -7.35 -9.22 -13.79
CA TYR A 43 -8.63 -9.58 -14.40
C TYR A 43 -8.49 -10.95 -15.05
N LYS A 44 -8.92 -11.99 -14.33
CA LYS A 44 -9.13 -13.33 -14.88
C LYS A 44 -10.64 -13.52 -14.90
N GLY A 45 -11.22 -13.48 -16.11
CA GLY A 45 -12.65 -13.77 -16.28
C GLY A 45 -12.99 -15.07 -15.56
N ASN A 46 -14.08 -15.08 -14.77
CA ASN A 46 -14.52 -16.12 -13.83
C ASN A 46 -13.97 -16.12 -12.39
N THR A 47 -13.32 -15.08 -11.89
CA THR A 47 -12.84 -15.06 -10.48
C THR A 47 -13.90 -14.72 -9.43
N GLY A 48 -15.12 -14.34 -9.80
CA GLY A 48 -16.15 -13.87 -8.85
C GLY A 48 -15.80 -12.57 -8.11
N VAL A 49 -14.64 -11.98 -8.42
CA VAL A 49 -14.14 -10.75 -7.83
C VAL A 49 -14.85 -9.55 -8.44
N SER A 50 -15.36 -8.65 -7.60
CA SER A 50 -15.98 -7.41 -8.05
C SER A 50 -15.00 -6.57 -8.87
N GLN A 51 -15.49 -6.02 -9.99
CA GLN A 51 -14.73 -5.08 -10.84
C GLN A 51 -14.19 -3.89 -10.03
N ASP A 52 -14.88 -3.49 -8.97
CA ASP A 52 -14.46 -2.39 -8.10
C ASP A 52 -13.25 -2.75 -7.25
N ALA A 53 -13.15 -3.99 -6.76
CA ALA A 53 -11.96 -4.45 -6.03
C ALA A 53 -10.71 -4.44 -6.94
N ILE A 54 -10.87 -4.89 -8.19
CA ILE A 54 -9.79 -4.85 -9.19
C ILE A 54 -9.36 -3.40 -9.47
N LYS A 55 -10.33 -2.51 -9.71
CA LYS A 55 -10.06 -1.08 -9.95
C LYS A 55 -9.40 -0.42 -8.72
N LEU A 56 -9.82 -0.76 -7.51
CA LEU A 56 -9.24 -0.25 -6.27
C LEU A 56 -7.78 -0.69 -6.11
N GLY A 57 -7.45 -1.96 -6.36
CA GLY A 57 -6.06 -2.44 -6.33
C GLY A 57 -5.15 -1.69 -7.31
N VAL A 58 -5.66 -1.38 -8.50
CA VAL A 58 -4.97 -0.52 -9.49
C VAL A 58 -4.84 0.91 -8.97
N PHE A 59 -5.90 1.50 -8.41
CA PHE A 59 -5.90 2.86 -7.88
C PHE A 59 -4.87 3.03 -6.75
N VAL A 60 -4.86 2.13 -5.77
CA VAL A 60 -3.88 2.10 -4.66
C VAL A 60 -2.45 2.04 -5.22
N SER A 61 -2.20 1.13 -6.17
CA SER A 61 -0.88 0.97 -6.80
C SER A 61 -0.43 2.20 -7.58
N LYS A 62 -1.35 2.85 -8.30
CA LYS A 62 -1.08 4.06 -9.09
C LYS A 62 -0.72 5.23 -8.18
N ASN A 63 -1.47 5.47 -7.10
CA ASN A 63 -1.16 6.57 -6.17
C ASN A 63 0.22 6.40 -5.52
N ARG A 64 0.58 5.18 -5.07
CA ARG A 64 1.93 4.88 -4.55
C ARG A 64 3.04 5.17 -5.58
N THR A 65 2.79 4.86 -6.85
CA THR A 65 3.76 5.10 -7.93
C THR A 65 3.86 6.57 -8.31
N ALA A 66 2.73 7.27 -8.36
CA ALA A 66 2.64 8.70 -8.62
C ALA A 66 3.32 9.53 -7.52
N ALA A 67 3.26 9.11 -6.26
CA ALA A 67 3.92 9.78 -5.13
C ALA A 67 5.46 9.74 -5.22
N ARG A 68 6.03 8.71 -5.85
CA ARG A 68 7.48 8.57 -6.06
C ARG A 68 8.00 9.37 -7.26
N ARG A 69 7.13 10.04 -8.02
CA ARG A 69 7.53 10.86 -9.16
C ARG A 69 8.17 12.17 -8.69
N THR A 70 9.12 12.66 -9.47
CA THR A 70 9.79 13.95 -9.25
C THR A 70 8.81 15.12 -9.31
N LEU A 71 9.10 16.19 -8.55
CA LEU A 71 8.31 17.41 -8.58
C LEU A 71 8.19 17.94 -10.02
N GLY A 72 6.99 18.35 -10.43
CA GLY A 72 6.71 18.83 -11.80
C GLY A 72 6.31 17.74 -12.81
N HIS A 73 6.45 16.45 -12.48
CA HIS A 73 5.97 15.37 -13.35
C HIS A 73 4.45 15.41 -13.50
N ALA A 74 3.93 15.31 -14.74
CA ALA A 74 2.50 15.42 -15.04
C ALA A 74 1.63 14.42 -14.25
N ASP A 75 2.07 13.16 -14.18
CA ASP A 75 1.39 12.11 -13.40
C ASP A 75 1.73 12.10 -11.90
N ARG A 76 2.41 13.12 -11.38
CA ARG A 76 2.67 13.20 -9.93
C ARG A 76 1.36 13.40 -9.21
N ILE A 77 1.24 12.74 -8.06
CA ILE A 77 0.08 12.91 -7.20
C ILE A 77 -0.05 14.38 -6.77
N LYS A 78 -1.27 14.91 -6.81
CA LYS A 78 -1.55 16.29 -6.45
C LYS A 78 -1.51 16.47 -4.92
N PRO A 79 -1.25 17.68 -4.39
CA PRO A 79 -1.22 17.92 -2.95
C PRO A 79 -2.51 17.52 -2.23
N TYR A 80 -3.68 17.89 -2.78
CA TYR A 80 -4.97 17.54 -2.18
C TYR A 80 -5.21 16.02 -2.17
N GLN A 81 -4.75 15.29 -3.18
CA GLN A 81 -4.87 13.83 -3.26
C GLN A 81 -4.04 13.15 -2.18
N THR A 82 -2.82 13.65 -1.96
CA THR A 82 -1.94 13.18 -0.87
C THR A 82 -2.57 13.44 0.49
N TYR A 83 -3.12 14.64 0.67
CA TYR A 83 -3.79 15.04 1.89
C TYR A 83 -4.99 14.14 2.24
N LEU A 84 -5.87 13.89 1.27
CA LEU A 84 -7.03 13.02 1.42
C LEU A 84 -6.64 11.56 1.72
N LEU A 85 -5.61 11.04 1.04
CA LEU A 85 -5.10 9.71 1.32
C LEU A 85 -4.48 9.61 2.72
N ASN A 86 -3.77 10.64 3.18
CA ASN A 86 -3.23 10.68 4.54
C ASN A 86 -4.34 10.68 5.61
N LYS A 87 -5.47 11.38 5.38
CA LYS A 87 -6.63 11.37 6.28
C LYS A 87 -7.18 9.97 6.53
N ILE A 88 -7.14 9.10 5.53
CA ILE A 88 -7.55 7.70 5.66
C ILE A 88 -6.40 6.78 6.03
N GLU A 89 -5.30 7.29 6.55
CA GLU A 89 -4.11 6.52 6.98
C GLU A 89 -3.59 5.61 5.86
N PHE A 90 -3.59 6.12 4.63
CA PHE A 90 -3.15 5.37 3.47
C PHE A 90 -1.67 4.97 3.60
N ASN A 91 -1.40 3.67 3.51
CA ASN A 91 -0.05 3.16 3.54
C ASN A 91 0.68 3.38 2.21
N TRP A 92 1.60 4.36 2.20
CA TRP A 92 2.45 4.67 1.07
C TRP A 92 3.55 3.64 0.80
N ASN A 93 3.99 2.92 1.84
CA ASN A 93 5.10 1.99 1.80
C ASN A 93 4.73 0.60 2.38
N PRO A 94 3.89 -0.19 1.69
CA PRO A 94 3.53 -1.53 2.15
C PRO A 94 4.74 -2.47 2.24
N ARG A 95 5.82 -2.20 1.50
CA ARG A 95 7.04 -3.02 1.54
C ARG A 95 7.77 -2.88 2.87
N GLU A 96 7.79 -1.69 3.45
CA GLU A 96 8.38 -1.43 4.76
C GLU A 96 7.59 -2.12 5.87
N LYS A 97 6.25 -2.07 5.80
CA LYS A 97 5.41 -2.84 6.72
C LYS A 97 5.72 -4.34 6.67
N ILE A 98 5.75 -4.93 5.46
CA ILE A 98 6.12 -6.34 5.28
C ILE A 98 7.54 -6.61 5.78
N TRP A 99 8.47 -5.69 5.57
CA TRP A 99 9.85 -5.82 6.06
C TRP A 99 9.88 -5.87 7.59
N MET A 100 9.18 -4.97 8.28
CA MET A 100 9.07 -4.94 9.74
C MET A 100 8.43 -6.21 10.29
N GLU A 101 7.33 -6.68 9.68
CA GLU A 101 6.70 -7.94 10.08
C GLU A 101 7.65 -9.14 9.95
N LYS A 102 8.45 -9.19 8.88
CA LYS A 102 9.45 -10.25 8.68
C LYS A 102 10.61 -10.15 9.68
N TYR A 103 11.00 -8.93 10.03
CA TYR A 103 12.01 -8.66 11.04
C TYR A 103 11.53 -9.11 12.43
N ASP A 104 10.31 -8.76 12.82
CA ASP A 104 9.73 -9.17 14.12
C ASP A 104 9.60 -10.70 14.22
N LEU A 105 9.22 -11.36 13.12
CA LEU A 105 9.20 -12.83 13.05
C LEU A 105 10.60 -13.45 13.21
N LEU A 106 11.63 -12.82 12.67
CA LEU A 106 13.02 -13.29 12.84
C LEU A 106 13.48 -13.08 14.29
N LYS A 107 13.14 -11.94 14.89
CA LYS A 107 13.47 -11.66 16.30
C LYS A 107 12.82 -12.67 17.25
N ALA A 108 11.53 -12.94 17.07
CA ALA A 108 10.83 -13.96 17.86
C ALA A 108 11.45 -15.36 17.68
N TYR A 109 11.85 -15.71 16.45
CA TYR A 109 12.53 -16.99 16.20
C TYR A 109 13.87 -17.08 16.97
N GLN A 110 14.64 -15.99 16.96
CA GLN A 110 15.91 -15.90 17.70
C GLN A 110 15.71 -16.03 19.20
N GLU A 111 14.68 -15.39 19.75
CA GLU A 111 14.33 -15.50 21.17
C GLU A 111 13.96 -16.94 21.57
N GLU A 112 13.30 -17.69 20.69
CA GLU A 112 12.88 -19.07 20.94
C GLU A 112 14.02 -20.10 20.75
N HIS A 113 14.85 -19.93 19.72
CA HIS A 113 15.83 -20.95 19.29
C HIS A 113 17.29 -20.59 19.64
N GLY A 114 17.55 -19.35 20.03
CA GLY A 114 18.89 -18.84 20.35
C GLY A 114 19.73 -18.45 19.13
N ASP A 115 19.23 -18.67 17.91
CA ASP A 115 19.92 -18.32 16.67
C ASP A 115 18.96 -17.84 15.56
N CYS A 116 19.52 -17.42 14.43
CA CYS A 116 18.78 -17.01 13.24
C CYS A 116 18.85 -18.05 12.10
N CYS A 117 19.14 -19.31 12.42
CA CYS A 117 19.27 -20.43 11.48
C CYS A 117 17.91 -21.01 11.10
N ILE A 118 17.09 -20.15 10.50
CA ILE A 118 15.74 -20.49 10.07
C ILE A 118 15.75 -21.60 9.02
N ALA A 119 14.91 -22.63 9.23
CA ALA A 119 14.71 -23.72 8.29
C ALA A 119 14.20 -23.24 6.91
N VAL A 120 14.63 -23.90 5.83
CA VAL A 120 14.27 -23.55 4.44
C VAL A 120 12.76 -23.45 4.20
N LYS A 121 11.98 -24.30 4.89
CA LYS A 121 10.51 -24.33 4.77
C LYS A 121 9.81 -23.18 5.52
N HIS A 122 10.53 -22.42 6.35
CA HIS A 122 9.92 -21.35 7.12
C HIS A 122 9.59 -20.14 6.23
N LYS A 123 8.45 -19.51 6.50
CA LYS A 123 7.89 -18.37 5.75
C LYS A 123 8.80 -17.13 5.66
N CYS A 124 9.85 -17.03 6.49
CA CYS A 124 10.82 -15.93 6.47
C CYS A 124 12.13 -16.26 5.76
N TYR A 125 12.38 -17.53 5.40
CA TYR A 125 13.66 -17.97 4.83
C TYR A 125 14.03 -17.21 3.55
N GLY A 126 13.09 -17.09 2.60
CA GLY A 126 13.32 -16.37 1.34
C GLY A 126 13.67 -14.89 1.55
N TRP A 127 13.05 -14.25 2.54
CA TRP A 127 13.35 -12.86 2.89
C TRP A 127 14.77 -12.72 3.47
N ILE A 128 15.18 -13.61 4.39
CA ILE A 128 16.54 -13.61 4.97
C ILE A 128 17.60 -13.83 3.90
N LYS A 129 17.37 -14.78 2.97
CA LYS A 129 18.26 -15.01 1.83
C LYS A 129 18.46 -13.72 1.02
N ASN A 130 17.39 -12.97 0.77
CA ASN A 130 17.47 -11.69 0.06
C ASN A 130 18.23 -10.63 0.88
N GLN A 131 18.07 -10.57 2.21
CA GLN A 131 18.84 -9.64 3.06
C GLN A 131 20.35 -9.95 3.00
N ARG A 132 20.73 -11.24 3.08
CA ARG A 132 22.15 -11.66 2.97
C ARG A 132 22.74 -11.29 1.62
N GLN A 133 21.99 -11.49 0.53
CA GLN A 133 22.43 -11.09 -0.81
C GLN A 133 22.58 -9.58 -0.95
N GLN A 134 21.68 -8.79 -0.37
CA GLN A 134 21.78 -7.33 -0.41
C GLN A 134 23.00 -6.83 0.36
N ARG A 135 23.29 -7.38 1.55
CA ARG A 135 24.49 -7.05 2.31
C ARG A 135 25.76 -7.30 1.50
N ASN A 136 25.88 -8.46 0.86
CA ASN A 136 27.05 -8.81 0.05
C ASN A 136 27.22 -7.94 -1.22
N ARG A 137 26.21 -7.15 -1.62
CA ARG A 137 26.32 -6.18 -2.72
C ARG A 137 26.75 -4.79 -2.25
N LEU A 138 26.72 -4.56 -0.94
CA LEU A 138 27.12 -3.31 -0.30
C LEU A 138 28.57 -3.36 0.24
N GLU A 139 29.15 -4.57 0.27
CA GLU A 139 30.57 -4.85 0.52
C GLU A 139 31.35 -4.88 -0.80
#